data_AF-A0A1Q7UFQ5-F1
#
_entry.id   AF-A0A1Q7UFQ5-F1
#
_cell.length_a   1.000
_cell.length_b   1.000
_cell.length_c   1.000
_cell.angle_alpha   90.00
_cell.angle_beta   90.00
_cell.angle_gamma   90.00
#
_symmetry.space_group_name_H-M   'P 1'
#
loop_
_entity.id
_entity.type
_entity.pdbx_description
1 polymer ?
#
loop_
_entity_poly.entity_id
_entity_poly.type
_entity_poly.pdbx_seq_one_letter_code
_entity_poly.pdbx_strand_id
1 'polypeptide(L)' 'MNVYICYRSPSGLTYGTMPSHPTDNSFWLGDINVSLLMNFQLITPLIQGLFGNGLNLAYNEHFTIQGKP' A
#
# COMPACT_ATOMS: atom_id res chain seq x y z
N MET A 1 -3.39 -13.01 -0.98
CA MET A 1 -3.53 -11.56 -0.75
C MET A 1 -2.11 -11.05 -0.61
N ASN A 2 -1.69 -10.08 -1.42
CA ASN A 2 -0.35 -9.51 -1.34
C ASN A 2 -0.48 -8.08 -0.83
N VAL A 3 0.33 -7.71 0.16
CA VAL A 3 0.35 -6.37 0.74
C VAL A 3 1.71 -5.76 0.48
N TYR A 4 1.72 -4.57 -0.10
CA TYR A 4 2.92 -3.80 -0.39
C TYR A 4 2.87 -2.50 0.39
N ILE A 5 3.79 -2.32 1.33
CA ILE A 5 3.86 -1.11 2.17
C ILE A 5 5.12 -0.34 1.81
N CYS A 6 4.94 0.87 1.29
CA CYS A 6 6.02 1.78 0.96
C CYS A 6 6.04 2.93 1.96
N TYR A 7 7.24 3.34 2.37
CA TYR A 7 7.43 4.40 3.36
C TYR A 7 8.16 5.58 2.72
N ARG A 8 7.86 6.79 3.18
CA ARG A 8 8.61 7.99 2.83
C ARG A 8 9.11 8.65 4.10
N SER A 9 10.43 8.82 4.19
CA SER A 9 11.04 9.59 5.28
C SER A 9 10.66 11.07 5.21
N PRO A 10 10.77 11.81 6.32
CA PRO A 10 10.52 13.26 6.33
C PRO A 10 11.48 14.04 5.44
N SER A 11 12.70 13.52 5.23
CA SER A 11 13.67 14.07 4.28
C SER A 11 13.31 13.78 2.81
N GLY A 12 12.20 13.12 2.54
CA GLY A 12 11.67 12.86 1.20
C GLY A 12 12.19 11.57 0.55
N LEU A 13 13.09 10.82 1.20
CA LEU A 13 13.58 9.53 0.70
C LEU A 13 12.44 8.51 0.70
N THR A 14 12.26 7.85 -0.43
CA THR A 14 11.25 6.80 -0.63
C THR A 14 11.88 5.43 -0.45
N TYR A 15 11.18 4.58 0.30
CA TYR A 15 11.53 3.20 0.54
C TYR A 15 10.46 2.34 -0.11
N GLY A 16 10.89 1.34 -0.89
CA GLY A 16 9.98 0.38 -1.53
C GLY A 16 9.25 -0.50 -0.51
N THR A 17 8.77 -1.66 -0.95
CA THR A 17 8.11 -2.60 -0.05
C THR A 17 9.04 -3.02 1.07
N MET A 18 8.72 -2.63 2.30
CA MET A 18 9.52 -2.92 3.48
C MET A 18 8.90 -4.11 4.22
N PRO A 19 9.54 -5.31 4.21
CA PRO A 19 8.94 -6.52 4.78
C PRO A 19 8.76 -6.43 6.30
N SER A 20 9.66 -5.71 6.97
CA SER A 20 9.57 -5.38 8.39
C SER A 20 9.29 -3.89 8.55
N HIS A 21 8.19 -3.55 9.23
CA HIS A 21 7.89 -2.16 9.55
C HIS A 21 8.99 -1.57 10.47
N PRO A 22 9.28 -0.27 10.35
CA PRO A 22 10.18 0.42 11.27
C PRO A 22 9.69 0.28 12.72
N THR A 23 10.60 -0.04 13.64
CA THR A 23 10.30 -0.17 15.08
C THR A 23 10.64 1.10 15.87
N ASP A 24 10.98 2.19 15.17
CA ASP A 24 11.35 3.49 15.72
C ASP A 24 10.56 4.63 15.04
N ASN A 25 10.85 5.88 15.44
CA ASN A 25 10.17 7.08 14.93
C ASN A 25 10.86 7.69 13.70
N SER A 26 11.69 6.95 12.96
CA SER A 26 12.47 7.51 11.84
C SER A 26 11.60 8.04 10.69
N PHE A 27 10.32 7.66 10.66
CA PHE A 27 9.32 8.07 9.67
C PHE A 27 8.26 9.04 10.22
N TRP A 28 8.45 9.60 11.41
CA TRP A 28 7.52 10.59 11.97
C TRP A 28 7.41 11.83 11.05
N LEU A 29 6.19 12.28 10.73
CA LEU A 29 5.89 13.32 9.72
C LEU A 29 6.16 12.86 8.28
N GLY A 30 6.42 11.58 8.08
CA GLY A 30 6.50 10.94 6.78
C GLY A 30 5.15 10.41 6.28
N ASP A 31 5.18 9.85 5.08
CA ASP A 31 4.03 9.26 4.40
C ASP A 31 4.16 7.72 4.34
N ILE A 32 3.03 7.01 4.44
CA ILE A 32 2.93 5.57 4.19
C ILE A 32 1.93 5.34 3.06
N ASN A 33 2.34 4.59 2.04
CA ASN A 33 1.45 4.08 1.00
C ASN A 33 1.30 2.56 1.16
N VAL A 34 0.07 2.09 1.32
CA VAL A 34 -0.28 0.67 1.44
C VAL A 34 -1.07 0.25 0.22
N SER A 35 -0.50 -0.64 -0.60
CA SER A 35 -1.21 -1.26 -1.72
C SER A 35 -1.56 -2.70 -1.36
N LEU A 36 -2.86 -2.98 -1.24
CA LEU A 36 -3.40 -4.32 -1.08
C LEU A 36 -3.89 -4.86 -2.42
N LEU A 37 -3.25 -5.93 -2.88
CA LEU A 37 -3.75 -6.70 -4.00
C LEU A 37 -4.80 -7.70 -3.48
N MET A 38 -6.06 -7.38 -3.74
CA MET A 38 -7.22 -8.13 -3.26
C MET A 38 -8.02 -8.72 -4.43
N ASN A 39 -8.54 -9.93 -4.22
CA ASN A 39 -9.54 -10.52 -5.10
C ASN A 39 -10.92 -10.21 -4.51
N PHE A 40 -11.56 -9.13 -4.99
CA PHE A 40 -12.92 -8.78 -4.61
C PHE A 40 -13.90 -9.80 -5.21
N GLN A 41 -14.61 -10.55 -4.36
CA GLN A 41 -15.49 -11.66 -4.77
C GLN A 41 -16.54 -11.30 -5.83
N LEU A 42 -17.09 -10.07 -5.83
CA LEU A 42 -18.13 -9.67 -6.79
C LEU A 42 -17.55 -8.96 -8.03
N ILE A 43 -16.59 -8.05 -7.81
CA ILE A 43 -16.07 -7.17 -8.87
C ILE A 43 -15.01 -7.88 -9.71
N THR A 44 -14.20 -8.76 -9.11
CA THR A 44 -13.10 -9.43 -9.80
C THR A 44 -13.60 -10.37 -10.90
N PRO A 45 -14.61 -11.24 -10.68
CA PRO A 45 -15.14 -12.08 -11.75
C PRO A 45 -15.77 -11.27 -12.89
N LEU A 46 -16.43 -10.14 -12.57
CA LEU A 46 -17.01 -9.25 -13.57
C LEU A 46 -15.94 -8.62 -14.48
N ILE A 47 -14.89 -8.05 -13.88
CA ILE A 47 -13.79 -7.42 -14.62
C ILE A 47 -12.97 -8.47 -15.38
N GLN A 48 -12.74 -9.64 -14.79
CA GLN A 48 -12.08 -10.76 -15.48
C GLN A 48 -12.91 -11.29 -16.65
N GLY A 49 -14.25 -11.27 -16.55
CA GLY A 49 -15.15 -11.61 -17.66
C GLY A 49 -15.09 -10.61 -18.82
N LEU A 50 -14.84 -9.33 -18.54
CA LEU A 50 -14.77 -8.26 -19.54
C LEU A 50 -13.38 -8.09 -20.16
N PHE A 51 -12.31 -8.30 -19.39
CA PHE A 51 -10.94 -7.96 -19.79
C PHE A 51 -9.93 -9.11 -19.61
N GLY A 52 -10.40 -10.30 -19.25
CA GLY A 52 -9.56 -11.49 -19.01
C GLY A 52 -8.78 -11.44 -17.69
N ASN A 53 -7.99 -12.49 -17.46
CA ASN A 53 -7.20 -12.67 -16.23
C ASN A 53 -5.96 -11.74 -16.12
N GLY A 54 -5.82 -10.75 -17.01
CA GLY A 54 -4.66 -9.86 -17.06
C GLY A 54 -4.73 -8.65 -16.13
N LEU A 55 -5.92 -8.34 -15.57
CA LEU A 55 -6.12 -7.17 -14.72
C LEU A 55 -6.22 -7.56 -13.25
N ASN A 56 -5.18 -7.21 -12.49
CA ASN A 56 -5.15 -7.33 -11.06
C ASN A 56 -5.71 -6.05 -10.42
N LEU A 57 -6.78 -6.17 -9.63
CA LEU A 57 -7.38 -5.06 -8.87
C LEU A 57 -6.52 -4.78 -7.63
N ALA A 58 -5.92 -3.59 -7.59
CA ALA A 58 -5.18 -3.10 -6.44
C ALA A 58 -5.99 -2.03 -5.70
N TYR A 59 -6.10 -2.16 -4.38
CA TYR A 59 -6.59 -1.11 -3.51
C TYR A 59 -5.38 -0.38 -2.92
N ASN A 60 -5.29 0.94 -3.10
CA ASN A 60 -4.20 1.76 -2.57
C ASN A 60 -4.74 2.72 -1.53
N GLU A 61 -4.15 2.70 -0.33
CA GLU A 61 -4.48 3.57 0.77
C GLU A 61 -3.25 4.39 1.18
N HIS A 62 -3.43 5.68 1.37
CA HIS A 62 -2.37 6.62 1.71
C HIS A 62 -2.62 7.20 3.10
N PHE A 63 -1.65 7.06 3.99
CA PHE A 63 -1.72 7.54 5.37
C PHE A 63 -0.54 8.46 5.67
N THR A 64 -0.77 9.48 6.51
CA THR A 64 0.28 10.32 7.07
C THR A 64 0.60 9.87 8.49
N ILE A 65 1.89 9.70 8.81
CA ILE A 65 2.32 9.35 10.17
C ILE A 65 2.36 10.64 10.99
N GLN A 66 1.26 10.97 11.67
CA GLN A 66 1.25 12.00 12.69
C GLN A 66 1.46 11.37 14.07
N GLY A 67 2.60 11.65 14.68
CA GLY A 67 2.87 11.29 16.08
C GLY A 67 1.95 12.05 17.03
N LYS A 68 1.65 11.43 18.18
CA LYS A 68 0.97 12.10 19.29
C LYS A 68 1.90 13.21 19.84
N PRO A 69 1.40 14.44 20.10
CA PRO A 69 2.20 15.46 20.78
C PRO A 69 2.63 15.01 22.18
#